data_AF-A0A453HDI0-F1
#
_entry.id   AF-A0A453HDI0-F1
#
_cell.length_a   1.000
_cell.length_b   1.000
_cell.length_c   1.000
_cell.angle_alpha   90.00
_cell.angle_beta   90.00
_cell.angle_gamma   90.00
#
_symmetry.space_group_name_H-M   'P 1'
#
loop_
_entity.id
_entity.type
_entity.pdbx_description
1 polymer ?
#
loop_
_entity_poly.entity_id
_entity_poly.type
_entity_poly.pdbx_seq_one_letter_code
_entity_poly.pdbx_strand_id
1 'polypeptide(L)'
;MAVLSHHDAGTVVAQTLLLLLTASSSLLGAVVPALAADPPFSCGPSSTAATQGYAFCDATLPVAQRAANLVARLTTAEKVAQLGDEAAGIPRLGVPAYKWWNEALHGLATSGKGLHFNGAVRSATSFPQVSLTAAAFDDDLWFRIGQVRTYVRTHKLPVLAGARRLAGGRADCWRFLFAFSRT
;
A
#
# COMPACT_ATOMS: atom_id res chain seq x y z
N MET A 1 -50.59 -49.42 41.14
CA MET A 1 -50.11 -48.13 40.59
C MET A 1 -48.59 -48.17 40.60
N ALA A 2 -47.97 -48.34 39.44
CA ALA A 2 -46.51 -48.33 39.31
C ALA A 2 -46.03 -46.87 39.28
N VAL A 3 -45.23 -46.48 40.28
CA VAL A 3 -44.56 -45.18 40.33
C VAL A 3 -43.30 -45.26 39.46
N LEU A 4 -43.18 -44.29 38.55
CA LEU A 4 -42.05 -44.07 37.64
C LEU A 4 -40.70 -44.22 38.38
N SER A 5 -39.88 -45.18 37.94
CA SER A 5 -38.52 -45.34 38.45
C SER A 5 -37.57 -44.36 37.73
N HIS A 6 -36.89 -43.56 38.54
CA HIS A 6 -36.08 -42.37 38.27
C HIS A 6 -34.79 -42.56 37.43
N HIS A 7 -34.71 -43.55 36.53
CA HIS A 7 -33.43 -43.93 35.89
C HIS A 7 -33.04 -43.19 34.59
N ASP A 8 -33.87 -42.30 34.04
CA ASP A 8 -33.62 -41.73 32.69
C ASP A 8 -33.33 -40.21 32.62
N ALA A 9 -33.43 -39.47 33.73
CA ALA A 9 -33.24 -38.01 33.67
C ALA A 9 -31.75 -37.61 33.61
N GLY A 10 -30.88 -38.31 34.33
CA GLY A 10 -29.46 -37.93 34.46
C GLY A 10 -28.62 -38.16 33.19
N THR A 11 -28.89 -39.26 32.48
CA THR A 11 -28.20 -39.64 31.24
C THR A 11 -28.61 -38.76 30.06
N VAL A 12 -29.89 -38.37 29.97
CA VAL A 12 -30.38 -37.44 28.93
C VAL A 12 -29.84 -36.03 29.15
N VAL A 13 -29.75 -35.56 30.41
CA VAL A 13 -29.14 -34.26 30.73
C VAL A 13 -27.64 -34.27 30.43
N ALA A 14 -26.91 -35.35 30.73
CA ALA A 14 -25.49 -35.46 30.43
C ALA A 14 -25.20 -35.51 28.90
N GLN A 15 -25.99 -36.25 28.12
CA GLN A 15 -25.82 -36.33 26.66
C GLN A 15 -26.18 -35.01 25.96
N THR A 16 -27.23 -34.32 26.42
CA THR A 16 -27.59 -32.99 25.88
C THR A 16 -26.54 -31.93 26.21
N LEU A 17 -25.98 -31.95 27.43
CA LEU A 17 -24.88 -31.03 27.80
C LEU A 17 -23.61 -31.28 26.98
N LEU A 18 -23.26 -32.55 26.73
CA LEU A 18 -22.09 -32.93 25.93
C LEU A 18 -22.23 -32.55 24.45
N LEU A 19 -23.44 -32.67 23.89
CA LEU A 19 -23.75 -32.21 22.53
C LEU A 19 -23.70 -30.68 22.41
N LEU A 20 -24.16 -29.95 23.42
CA LEU A 20 -24.06 -28.48 23.46
C LEU A 20 -22.61 -27.98 23.60
N LEU A 21 -21.77 -28.68 24.37
CA LEU A 21 -20.35 -28.35 24.55
C LEU A 21 -19.49 -28.63 23.29
N THR A 22 -19.83 -29.68 22.54
CA THR A 22 -19.15 -30.01 21.27
C THR A 22 -19.62 -29.12 20.11
N ALA A 23 -20.91 -28.76 20.07
CA ALA A 23 -21.47 -27.82 19.09
C ALA A 23 -20.89 -26.40 19.22
N SER A 24 -20.64 -25.93 20.45
CA SER A 24 -20.05 -24.62 20.72
C SER A 24 -18.55 -24.55 20.38
N SER A 25 -17.84 -25.69 20.41
CA SER A 25 -16.43 -25.77 20.00
C SER A 25 -16.23 -25.67 18.47
N SER A 26 -17.29 -25.90 17.68
CA SER A 26 -17.25 -25.85 16.21
C SER A 26 -17.53 -24.44 15.65
N LEU A 27 -17.93 -23.50 16.50
CA LEU A 27 -18.24 -22.11 16.12
C LEU A 27 -17.08 -21.13 16.36
N LEU A 28 -15.98 -21.58 16.96
CA LEU A 28 -14.68 -20.88 16.90
C LEU A 28 -13.88 -21.36 15.68
N GLY A 29 -14.52 -21.38 14.51
CA GLY A 29 -13.78 -21.34 13.26
C GLY A 29 -12.97 -20.05 13.27
N ALA A 30 -11.64 -20.18 13.28
CA ALA A 30 -10.71 -19.08 13.36
C ALA A 30 -11.09 -17.97 12.38
N VAL A 31 -11.65 -16.88 12.91
CA VAL A 31 -11.65 -15.60 12.21
C VAL A 31 -10.20 -15.17 12.23
N VAL A 32 -9.41 -15.68 11.30
CA VAL A 32 -8.10 -15.11 11.00
C VAL A 32 -8.43 -13.77 10.37
N PRO A 33 -8.21 -12.62 11.04
CA PRO A 33 -8.25 -11.37 10.33
C PRO A 33 -7.21 -11.50 9.22
N ALA A 34 -7.64 -11.44 7.97
CA ALA A 34 -6.74 -11.26 6.85
C ALA A 34 -6.09 -9.89 7.03
N LEU A 35 -5.03 -9.83 7.84
CA LEU A 35 -4.10 -8.72 7.85
C LEU A 35 -3.64 -8.59 6.41
N ALA A 36 -4.01 -7.48 5.78
CA ALA A 36 -3.48 -7.12 4.47
C ALA A 36 -1.96 -7.20 4.58
N ALA A 37 -1.36 -8.20 3.93
CA ALA A 37 0.08 -8.36 3.93
C ALA A 37 0.68 -7.05 3.44
N ASP A 38 1.64 -6.50 4.19
CA ASP A 38 2.37 -5.32 3.76
C ASP A 38 2.92 -5.59 2.35
N PRO A 39 2.83 -4.63 1.42
CA PRO A 39 3.35 -4.84 0.08
C PRO A 39 4.84 -5.20 0.18
N PRO A 40 5.36 -6.02 -0.74
CA PRO A 40 6.73 -6.49 -0.64
C PRO A 40 7.68 -5.30 -0.72
N PHE A 41 8.25 -4.89 0.40
CA PHE A 41 9.26 -3.84 0.46
C PHE A 41 10.65 -4.47 0.49
N SER A 42 11.60 -3.86 -0.22
CA SER A 42 12.99 -4.35 -0.23
C SER A 42 13.66 -4.35 1.13
N CYS A 43 13.21 -3.49 2.04
CA CYS A 43 13.84 -3.26 3.35
C CYS A 43 12.86 -3.42 4.51
N GLY A 44 11.75 -4.14 4.29
CA GLY A 44 10.80 -4.45 5.35
C GLY A 44 11.33 -5.51 6.31
N PRO A 45 10.75 -5.66 7.51
CA PRO A 45 11.17 -6.65 8.50
C PRO A 45 11.11 -8.10 8.00
N SER A 46 10.28 -8.37 6.98
CA SER A 46 10.16 -9.68 6.33
C SER A 46 11.00 -9.81 5.04
N SER A 47 11.81 -8.81 4.67
CA SER A 47 12.57 -8.84 3.42
C SER A 47 13.93 -9.51 3.60
N THR A 48 14.28 -10.39 2.66
CA THR A 48 15.60 -11.03 2.60
C THR A 48 16.73 -10.00 2.48
N ALA A 49 16.47 -8.86 1.83
CA ALA A 49 17.43 -7.77 1.69
C ALA A 49 17.69 -7.01 3.00
N ALA A 50 16.71 -6.90 3.90
CA ALA A 50 16.93 -6.36 5.24
C ALA A 50 17.85 -7.29 6.05
N THR A 51 17.62 -8.61 5.98
CA THR A 51 18.46 -9.63 6.65
C THR A 51 19.90 -9.64 6.15
N GLN A 52 20.14 -9.26 4.90
CA GLN A 52 21.48 -9.19 4.29
C GLN A 52 22.27 -7.92 4.67
N GLY A 53 21.66 -6.96 5.38
CA GLY A 53 22.34 -5.75 5.83
C GLY A 53 22.79 -4.82 4.69
N TYR A 54 22.05 -4.78 3.57
CA TYR A 54 22.42 -3.93 2.45
C TYR A 54 22.33 -2.44 2.80
N ALA A 55 23.35 -1.66 2.44
CA ALA A 55 23.39 -0.22 2.71
C ALA A 55 22.22 0.56 2.06
N PHE A 56 21.62 0.07 0.96
CA PHE A 56 20.42 0.70 0.40
C PHE A 56 19.18 0.58 1.32
N CYS A 57 19.23 -0.32 2.31
CA CYS A 57 18.22 -0.47 3.36
C CYS A 57 18.50 0.35 4.63
N ASP A 58 19.66 0.97 4.76
CA ASP A 58 19.96 1.86 5.87
C ASP A 58 19.25 3.21 5.66
N ALA A 59 18.21 3.46 6.45
CA ALA A 59 17.43 4.69 6.36
C ALA A 59 18.16 5.93 6.91
N THR A 60 19.29 5.76 7.59
CA THR A 60 20.13 6.87 8.08
C THR A 60 20.99 7.49 6.97
N LEU A 61 21.23 6.74 5.89
CA LEU A 61 21.98 7.22 4.74
C LEU A 61 21.14 8.10 3.80
N PRO A 62 21.75 9.09 3.12
CA PRO A 62 21.08 9.87 2.08
C PRO A 62 20.51 9.00 0.97
N VAL A 63 19.34 9.37 0.43
CA VAL A 63 18.66 8.65 -0.64
C VAL A 63 19.57 8.38 -1.84
N ALA A 64 20.39 9.37 -2.24
CA ALA A 64 21.31 9.23 -3.36
C ALA A 64 22.36 8.12 -3.12
N GLN A 65 22.88 8.01 -1.90
CA GLN A 65 23.84 6.95 -1.55
C GLN A 65 23.18 5.57 -1.55
N ARG A 66 21.96 5.49 -1.02
CA ARG A 66 21.16 4.25 -1.03
C ARG A 66 20.83 3.79 -2.45
N ALA A 67 20.40 4.71 -3.31
CA ALA A 67 20.13 4.43 -4.72
C ALA A 67 21.39 4.00 -5.46
N ALA A 68 22.51 4.70 -5.27
CA ALA A 68 23.79 4.34 -5.87
C ALA A 68 24.26 2.94 -5.41
N ASN A 69 24.10 2.61 -4.12
CA ASN A 69 24.43 1.27 -3.62
C ASN A 69 23.58 0.18 -4.26
N LEU A 70 22.27 0.41 -4.45
CA LEU A 70 21.40 -0.52 -5.15
C LEU A 70 21.83 -0.69 -6.61
N VAL A 71 22.02 0.40 -7.35
CA VAL A 71 22.39 0.37 -8.78
C VAL A 71 23.77 -0.27 -8.99
N ALA A 72 24.72 -0.05 -8.08
CA ALA A 72 26.05 -0.66 -8.13
C ALA A 72 25.99 -2.21 -8.01
N ARG A 73 24.94 -2.74 -7.37
CA ARG A 73 24.73 -4.18 -7.21
C ARG A 73 24.07 -4.82 -8.43
N LEU A 74 23.47 -4.05 -9.33
CA LEU A 74 22.78 -4.57 -10.50
C LEU A 74 23.75 -5.00 -11.59
N THR A 75 23.47 -6.14 -12.21
CA THR A 75 24.04 -6.54 -13.49
C THR A 75 23.58 -5.58 -14.58
N THR A 76 24.30 -5.53 -15.71
CA THR A 76 23.90 -4.71 -16.86
C THR A 76 22.50 -5.06 -17.37
N ALA A 77 22.15 -6.36 -17.42
CA ALA A 77 20.83 -6.81 -17.83
C ALA A 77 19.73 -6.33 -16.87
N GLU A 78 19.95 -6.45 -15.55
CA GLU A 78 19.02 -5.94 -14.53
C GLU A 78 18.85 -4.42 -14.68
N LYS A 79 19.92 -3.65 -14.93
CA LYS A 79 19.84 -2.19 -15.15
C LYS A 79 18.97 -1.84 -16.35
N VAL A 80 19.18 -2.51 -17.49
CA VAL A 80 18.38 -2.29 -18.70
C VAL A 80 16.91 -2.58 -18.41
N ALA A 81 16.61 -3.64 -17.65
CA ALA A 81 15.25 -3.99 -17.26
C ALA A 81 14.57 -2.97 -16.29
N GLN A 82 15.32 -2.00 -15.74
CA GLN A 82 14.75 -0.92 -14.92
C GLN A 82 14.46 0.37 -15.69
N LEU A 83 14.80 0.47 -16.98
CA LEU A 83 14.65 1.72 -17.76
C LEU A 83 13.20 1.98 -18.20
N GLY A 84 12.36 0.94 -18.23
CA GLY A 84 10.95 1.04 -18.59
C GLY A 84 10.05 1.37 -17.41
N ASP A 85 8.80 1.71 -17.71
CA ASP A 85 7.73 1.94 -16.74
C ASP A 85 7.21 0.66 -16.08
N GLU A 86 7.42 -0.48 -16.72
CA GLU A 86 7.23 -1.84 -16.20
C GLU A 86 8.58 -2.41 -15.73
N ALA A 87 9.08 -1.96 -14.57
CA ALA A 87 10.38 -2.41 -14.05
C ALA A 87 10.27 -3.81 -13.43
N ALA A 88 11.05 -4.75 -13.96
CA ALA A 88 11.10 -6.12 -13.44
C ALA A 88 11.67 -6.15 -12.02
N GLY A 89 11.22 -7.10 -11.20
CA GLY A 89 11.79 -7.31 -9.88
C GLY A 89 13.23 -7.86 -9.97
N ILE A 90 14.01 -7.67 -8.91
CA ILE A 90 15.33 -8.27 -8.74
C ILE A 90 15.30 -9.16 -7.49
N PRO A 91 14.83 -10.43 -7.61
CA PRO A 91 14.63 -11.32 -6.47
C PRO A 91 15.89 -11.55 -5.63
N ARG A 92 17.05 -11.64 -6.30
CA ARG A 92 18.39 -11.74 -5.69
C ARG A 92 18.66 -10.66 -4.63
N LEU A 93 18.12 -9.46 -4.85
CA LEU A 93 18.31 -8.30 -3.98
C LEU A 93 17.03 -7.97 -3.19
N GLY A 94 16.02 -8.87 -3.19
CA GLY A 94 14.74 -8.61 -2.54
C GLY A 94 14.00 -7.39 -3.10
N VAL A 95 14.29 -6.97 -4.34
CA VAL A 95 13.62 -5.82 -4.96
C VAL A 95 12.36 -6.30 -5.69
N PRO A 96 11.16 -5.84 -5.29
CA PRO A 96 9.92 -6.19 -5.97
C PRO A 96 9.87 -5.57 -7.37
N ALA A 97 9.03 -6.11 -8.24
CA ALA A 97 8.69 -5.42 -9.49
C ALA A 97 7.99 -4.08 -9.18
N TYR A 98 8.27 -3.06 -10.00
CA TYR A 98 7.74 -1.72 -9.77
C TYR A 98 7.16 -1.12 -11.05
N LYS A 99 5.96 -0.54 -10.93
CA LYS A 99 5.25 0.10 -12.04
C LYS A 99 5.15 1.60 -11.75
N TRP A 100 6.09 2.39 -12.26
CA TRP A 100 6.22 3.79 -11.84
C TRP A 100 5.27 4.75 -12.58
N TRP A 101 4.85 4.43 -13.80
CA TRP A 101 3.82 5.23 -14.48
C TRP A 101 2.46 5.07 -13.78
N ASN A 102 2.04 6.17 -13.16
CA ASN A 102 0.76 6.35 -12.50
C ASN A 102 0.25 7.77 -12.79
N GLU A 103 -1.06 7.98 -12.73
CA GLU A 103 -1.70 9.26 -13.08
C GLU A 103 -2.52 9.80 -11.91
N ALA A 104 -2.41 11.11 -11.66
CA ALA A 104 -3.03 11.79 -10.53
C ALA A 104 -3.47 13.24 -10.84
N LEU A 105 -3.75 13.57 -12.11
CA LEU A 105 -3.95 14.97 -12.57
C LEU A 105 -5.03 15.72 -11.79
N HIS A 106 -6.17 15.06 -11.54
CA HIS A 106 -7.29 15.63 -10.76
C HIS A 106 -7.90 14.56 -9.83
N GLY A 107 -7.02 13.77 -9.21
CA GLY A 107 -7.38 12.53 -8.51
C GLY A 107 -6.70 11.32 -9.15
N LEU A 108 -6.64 10.21 -8.42
CA LEU A 108 -5.98 8.99 -8.88
C LEU A 108 -6.75 8.36 -10.05
N ALA A 109 -6.06 8.14 -11.17
CA ALA A 109 -6.64 7.53 -12.35
C ALA A 109 -6.17 6.08 -12.54
N THR A 110 -7.01 5.29 -13.23
CA THR A 110 -6.74 3.89 -13.59
C THR A 110 -6.39 3.73 -15.06
N SER A 111 -6.02 4.82 -15.75
CA SER A 111 -5.68 4.84 -17.18
C SER A 111 -4.42 4.02 -17.52
N GLY A 112 -3.62 3.64 -16.50
CA GLY A 112 -2.45 2.77 -16.62
C GLY A 112 -2.58 1.46 -15.83
N LYS A 113 -1.61 0.55 -16.02
CA LYS A 113 -1.52 -0.74 -15.28
C LYS A 113 -0.93 -0.60 -13.86
N GLY A 114 -0.70 0.64 -13.42
CA GLY A 114 -0.08 0.97 -12.13
C GLY A 114 -1.02 0.81 -10.95
N LEU A 115 -2.30 1.14 -11.10
CA LEU A 115 -3.26 1.22 -10.01
C LEU A 115 -4.63 0.69 -10.44
N HIS A 116 -5.21 -0.17 -9.61
CA HIS A 116 -6.57 -0.68 -9.78
C HIS A 116 -7.29 -0.68 -8.44
N PHE A 117 -8.58 -0.30 -8.44
CA PHE A 117 -9.42 -0.24 -7.24
C PHE A 117 -10.25 -1.51 -7.06
N ASN A 118 -9.57 -2.66 -7.02
CA ASN A 118 -10.19 -3.99 -6.92
C ASN A 118 -10.03 -4.64 -5.52
N GLY A 119 -9.49 -3.92 -4.55
CA GLY A 119 -9.26 -4.39 -3.18
C GLY A 119 -10.11 -3.67 -2.15
N ALA A 120 -9.54 -3.44 -0.96
CA ALA A 120 -10.18 -2.68 0.11
C ALA A 120 -10.54 -1.24 -0.30
N VAL A 121 -9.77 -0.65 -1.21
CA VAL A 121 -10.06 0.65 -1.82
C VAL A 121 -10.78 0.42 -3.15
N ARG A 122 -11.99 0.97 -3.26
CA ARG A 122 -12.92 0.76 -4.39
C ARG A 122 -13.00 1.95 -5.36
N SER A 123 -12.54 3.12 -4.92
CA SER A 123 -12.53 4.35 -5.71
C SER A 123 -11.56 5.35 -5.10
N ALA A 124 -11.31 6.44 -5.83
CA ALA A 124 -10.61 7.62 -5.35
C ALA A 124 -11.46 8.87 -5.60
N THR A 125 -11.19 9.93 -4.86
CA THR A 125 -11.81 11.24 -5.08
C THR A 125 -11.45 11.76 -6.47
N SER A 126 -12.47 12.19 -7.22
CA SER A 126 -12.32 12.88 -8.49
C SER A 126 -12.57 14.37 -8.27
N PHE A 127 -11.51 15.17 -8.41
CA PHE A 127 -11.57 16.62 -8.32
C PHE A 127 -12.00 17.23 -9.66
N PRO A 128 -12.43 18.50 -9.67
CA PRO A 128 -12.60 19.25 -10.91
C PRO A 128 -11.35 19.20 -11.79
N GLN A 129 -11.55 19.17 -13.11
CA GLN A 129 -10.44 19.28 -14.07
C GLN A 129 -9.59 20.53 -13.78
N VAL A 130 -8.32 20.48 -14.15
CA VAL A 130 -7.34 21.53 -13.85
C VAL A 130 -7.81 22.93 -14.25
N SER A 131 -8.51 23.06 -15.37
CA SER A 131 -9.06 24.34 -15.83
C SER A 131 -10.12 24.91 -14.87
N LEU A 132 -10.99 24.05 -14.32
CA LEU A 132 -12.03 24.49 -13.37
C LEU A 132 -11.44 24.75 -11.99
N THR A 133 -10.47 23.95 -11.56
CA THR A 133 -9.72 24.21 -10.31
C THR A 133 -8.93 25.52 -10.40
N ALA A 134 -8.33 25.83 -11.57
CA ALA A 134 -7.64 27.11 -11.81
C ALA A 134 -8.60 28.31 -11.75
N ALA A 135 -9.84 28.15 -12.24
CA ALA A 135 -10.84 29.20 -12.22
C ALA A 135 -11.30 29.62 -10.81
N ALA A 136 -10.92 28.87 -9.77
CA ALA A 136 -11.15 29.28 -8.39
C ALA A 136 -10.16 30.38 -7.91
N PHE A 137 -9.02 30.55 -8.58
CA PHE A 137 -7.96 31.49 -8.21
C PHE A 137 -7.53 31.40 -6.72
N ASP A 138 -7.52 30.18 -6.17
CA ASP A 138 -7.18 29.88 -4.78
C ASP A 138 -5.98 28.92 -4.70
N ASP A 139 -4.79 29.45 -4.41
CA ASP A 139 -3.56 28.65 -4.27
C ASP A 139 -3.63 27.67 -3.09
N ASP A 140 -4.34 28.04 -2.02
CA ASP A 140 -4.53 27.17 -0.86
C ASP A 140 -5.47 26.01 -1.19
N LEU A 141 -6.42 26.19 -2.11
CA LEU A 141 -7.23 25.10 -2.66
C LEU A 141 -6.35 24.10 -3.43
N TRP A 142 -5.46 24.55 -4.31
CA TRP A 142 -4.51 23.68 -5.02
C TRP A 142 -3.63 22.88 -4.06
N PHE A 143 -3.10 23.57 -3.05
CA PHE A 143 -2.30 22.93 -2.01
C PHE A 143 -3.10 21.88 -1.24
N ARG A 144 -4.34 22.20 -0.84
CA ARG A 144 -5.23 21.26 -0.13
C ARG A 144 -5.55 20.04 -0.98
N ILE A 145 -5.85 20.21 -2.28
CA ILE A 145 -6.06 19.10 -3.22
C ILE A 145 -4.80 18.22 -3.28
N GLY A 146 -3.61 18.81 -3.44
CA GLY A 146 -2.34 18.07 -3.45
C GLY A 146 -1.97 17.41 -2.11
N GLN A 147 -2.52 17.89 -1.00
CA GLN A 147 -2.37 17.29 0.32
C GLN A 147 -3.32 16.12 0.58
N VAL A 148 -4.38 15.94 -0.22
CA VAL A 148 -5.26 14.77 -0.10
C VAL A 148 -4.46 13.53 -0.49
N ARG A 149 -3.78 12.96 0.51
CA ARG A 149 -3.22 11.63 0.45
C ARG A 149 -4.37 10.68 0.66
N THR A 150 -4.77 9.99 -0.39
CA THR A 150 -5.40 8.69 -0.18
C THR A 150 -4.37 7.86 0.59
N TYR A 151 -4.65 7.55 1.87
CA TYR A 151 -3.89 6.56 2.63
C TYR A 151 -4.25 5.19 2.08
N VAL A 152 -3.87 4.96 0.83
CA VAL A 152 -3.86 3.67 0.20
C VAL A 152 -2.60 3.00 0.76
N ARG A 153 -2.70 2.44 1.97
CA ARG A 153 -1.74 1.45 2.48
C ARG A 153 -1.89 0.11 1.73
N THR A 154 -2.36 0.17 0.49
CA THR A 154 -2.62 -0.97 -0.37
C THR A 154 -2.20 -0.62 -1.79
N HIS A 155 -0.94 -0.91 -2.06
CA HIS A 155 -0.41 -1.20 -3.39
C HIS A 155 0.12 0.01 -4.17
N LYS A 156 1.44 -0.06 -4.41
CA LYS A 156 2.18 0.51 -5.55
C LYS A 156 2.68 1.96 -5.57
N LEU A 157 2.49 2.83 -4.58
CA LEU A 157 3.02 4.20 -4.72
C LEU A 157 3.59 4.83 -3.43
N PRO A 158 4.93 5.02 -3.35
CA PRO A 158 5.48 6.13 -2.60
C PRO A 158 5.34 7.41 -3.44
N VAL A 159 4.13 7.93 -3.61
CA VAL A 159 3.94 9.29 -4.16
C VAL A 159 4.26 10.29 -3.05
N LEU A 160 5.52 10.73 -3.09
CA LEU A 160 6.07 11.97 -2.58
C LEU A 160 5.56 12.44 -1.20
N ALA A 161 6.44 12.27 -0.22
CA ALA A 161 6.43 13.02 1.02
C ALA A 161 6.65 14.52 0.74
N GLY A 162 5.57 15.25 0.51
CA GLY A 162 5.36 16.59 1.03
C GLY A 162 5.41 17.69 -0.04
N ALA A 163 4.25 18.24 -0.37
CA ALA A 163 4.20 19.65 -0.71
C ALA A 163 4.62 20.42 0.55
N ARG A 164 5.91 20.77 0.64
CA ARG A 164 6.44 21.63 1.69
C ARG A 164 6.19 23.07 1.23
N ARG A 165 5.46 23.87 2.02
CA ARG A 165 5.35 25.30 1.80
C ARG A 165 6.77 25.87 1.90
N LEU A 166 7.35 26.31 0.79
CA LEU A 166 8.62 27.03 0.80
C LEU A 166 8.42 28.33 1.58
N ALA A 167 9.33 28.66 2.48
CA ALA A 167 9.31 29.92 3.21
C ALA A 167 9.45 31.06 2.19
N GLY A 168 8.33 31.70 1.84
CA GLY A 168 8.29 32.68 0.75
C GLY A 168 6.90 33.07 0.20
N GLY A 169 5.81 32.55 0.76
CA GLY A 169 4.45 33.13 0.59
C GLY A 169 3.81 33.05 -0.80
N ARG A 170 4.50 32.53 -1.81
CA ARG A 170 3.91 32.19 -3.11
C ARG A 170 4.17 30.72 -3.39
N ALA A 171 3.10 29.96 -3.61
CA ALA A 171 3.22 28.62 -4.11
C ALA A 171 3.78 28.72 -5.53
N ASP A 172 5.06 28.45 -5.73
CA ASP A 172 5.64 28.20 -7.05
C ASP A 172 5.11 26.85 -7.58
N CYS A 173 3.80 26.77 -7.79
CA CYS A 173 3.07 25.60 -8.28
C CYS A 173 3.35 25.35 -9.77
N TRP A 174 3.90 26.34 -10.47
CA TRP A 174 4.19 26.29 -11.89
C TRP A 174 5.47 25.52 -12.26
N ARG A 175 6.32 25.18 -11.30
CA ARG A 175 7.61 24.54 -11.60
C ARG A 175 7.51 23.02 -11.88
N PHE A 176 6.36 22.40 -11.59
CA PHE A 176 6.13 20.98 -11.89
C PHE A 176 5.66 20.72 -13.33
N LEU A 177 4.95 21.66 -13.96
CA LEU A 177 4.40 21.48 -15.31
C LEU A 177 5.39 21.75 -16.45
N PHE A 178 6.52 22.42 -16.19
CA PHE A 178 7.51 22.80 -17.21
C PHE A 178 8.91 22.20 -17.04
N ALA A 179 9.09 21.16 -16.23
CA ALA A 179 10.37 20.47 -16.08
C ALA A 179 10.73 19.54 -17.26
N PHE A 180 9.89 19.44 -18.31
CA PHE A 180 10.11 18.58 -19.49
C PHE A 180 10.51 19.34 -20.77
N SER A 181 10.79 20.66 -20.70
CA SER A 181 11.10 21.47 -21.90
C SER A 181 12.38 22.31 -21.82
N ARG A 182 13.32 21.97 -20.92
CA ARG A 182 14.69 22.53 -20.98
C ARG A 182 15.74 21.49 -20.65
N THR A 183 16.06 20.68 -21.65
CA THR A 183 17.42 20.25 -22.03
C THR A 183 17.40 19.99 -23.51
#